data_AF-A0A534A9P8-F1
#
_entry.id   AF-A0A534A9P8-F1
#
_cell.length_a   1.000
_cell.length_b   1.000
_cell.length_c   1.000
_cell.angle_alpha   90.00
_cell.angle_beta   90.00
_cell.angle_gamma   90.00
#
_symmetry.space_group_name_H-M   'P 1'
#
loop_
_entity.id
_entity.type
_entity.pdbx_description
1 polymer ?
#
loop_
_entity_poly.entity_id
_entity_poly.type
_entity_poly.pdbx_seq_one_letter_code
_entity_poly.pdbx_strand_id
1 'polypeptide(L)'
;MIALLAGDTGVCYAVAAIEPSPTKKRTKGAAMLAKIFSVGVLLVLLLAKTAHAQGFNQALSLGPGQGYAALPSSTVFDFSTGFTFEAWVSVVDSHGPGACSTIAGKGYTTTFWMGLCGTTLRSYIKGVSSLFDAGTVPPNVWTHVAVTYDGSVRRHFINGVEVGSHSDAPPMTTNGSQVRIGSDVDWQYTVSGLLDEVRFWNIARSAAQIQSTMSSPLQPPQAGLVALYHFDGNANDAVGSNNGTLALAAAFATPNPAIFSITPALSGFWYNQPTSGQGFDIQFPGNGVALAVFYTFDNAGNGLWLIGNGSVSGNNKATLNLVQTSGGFFPPNFPADKTKIKRDPWGTLTLTFSDCNNATAAWVPLVAGYVSGSMAITRLSGIGGLTCQ
;
A
#
# COMPACT_ATOMS: atom_id res chain seq x y z
N MET A 1 -8.73 30.22 -15.61
CA MET A 1 -8.41 29.63 -14.29
C MET A 1 -9.42 28.51 -14.06
N ILE A 2 -9.00 27.25 -14.09
CA ILE A 2 -9.93 26.13 -13.84
C ILE A 2 -9.93 25.90 -12.33
N ALA A 3 -11.02 26.29 -11.67
CA ALA A 3 -11.26 25.96 -10.27
C ALA A 3 -12.37 24.90 -10.23
N LEU A 4 -12.03 23.71 -9.75
CA LEU A 4 -12.99 22.66 -9.42
C LEU A 4 -13.47 22.90 -7.99
N LEU A 5 -14.76 23.22 -7.83
CA LEU A 5 -15.42 23.20 -6.53
C LEU A 5 -16.46 22.07 -6.55
N ALA A 6 -16.41 21.21 -5.54
CA ALA A 6 -17.37 20.14 -5.32
C ALA A 6 -18.69 20.71 -4.79
N GLY A 7 -19.80 20.27 -5.37
CA GLY A 7 -21.15 20.52 -4.85
C GLY A 7 -21.99 19.25 -4.98
N ASP A 8 -22.62 18.86 -3.87
CA ASP A 8 -23.49 17.69 -3.73
C ASP A 8 -24.73 17.81 -4.62
N THR A 9 -24.66 17.24 -5.83
CA THR A 9 -25.73 16.49 -6.52
C THR A 9 -25.25 16.18 -7.95
N GLY A 10 -24.46 15.11 -8.09
CA GLY A 10 -24.41 14.16 -9.22
C GLY A 10 -24.65 14.55 -10.70
N VAL A 11 -24.53 15.80 -11.14
CA VAL A 11 -24.64 16.19 -12.57
C VAL A 11 -23.61 17.27 -12.89
N CYS A 12 -22.63 16.97 -13.75
CA CYS A 12 -21.68 17.96 -14.28
C CYS A 12 -22.22 18.57 -15.59
N TYR A 13 -22.46 19.88 -15.59
CA TYR A 13 -22.62 20.69 -16.79
C TYR A 13 -21.29 21.36 -17.16
N ALA A 14 -20.97 21.42 -18.46
CA ALA A 14 -19.93 22.30 -18.96
C ALA A 14 -20.52 23.72 -19.12
N VAL A 15 -19.92 24.72 -18.47
CA VAL A 15 -20.29 26.13 -18.68
C VAL A 15 -19.03 26.95 -18.98
N ALA A 16 -19.08 27.68 -20.10
CA ALA A 16 -18.05 28.62 -20.51
C ALA A 16 -18.04 29.88 -19.61
N ALA A 17 -16.85 30.37 -19.27
CA ALA A 17 -16.68 31.57 -18.45
C ALA A 17 -17.09 32.85 -19.21
N ILE A 18 -17.83 33.73 -18.53
CA ILE A 18 -17.98 35.14 -18.91
C ILE A 18 -17.06 35.96 -17.99
N GLU A 19 -16.25 36.83 -18.59
CA GLU A 19 -15.29 37.74 -17.91
C GLU A 19 -15.96 38.76 -16.97
N PRO A 20 -15.21 39.37 -16.02
CA PRO A 20 -15.78 40.12 -14.91
C PRO A 20 -16.14 41.56 -15.28
N SER A 21 -17.14 42.14 -14.60
CA SER A 21 -17.48 43.57 -14.68
C SER A 21 -17.83 44.13 -13.29
N PRO A 22 -17.59 45.42 -13.01
CA PRO A 22 -16.98 45.88 -11.76
C PRO A 22 -17.97 46.32 -10.66
N THR A 23 -17.42 46.37 -9.44
CA THR A 23 -17.86 47.04 -8.21
C THR A 23 -19.07 48.00 -8.29
N LYS A 24 -20.05 47.83 -7.39
CA LYS A 24 -20.78 48.94 -6.73
C LYS A 24 -21.48 48.53 -5.41
N LYS A 25 -21.57 49.52 -4.52
CA LYS A 25 -21.92 49.53 -3.08
C LYS A 25 -23.44 49.44 -2.74
N ARG A 26 -23.71 49.07 -1.47
CA ARG A 26 -24.89 49.34 -0.58
C ARG A 26 -26.17 48.53 -0.92
N THR A 27 -27.00 48.01 0.01
CA THR A 27 -27.43 48.49 1.36
C THR A 27 -28.11 47.36 2.18
N LYS A 28 -28.26 47.60 3.50
CA LYS A 28 -28.90 46.75 4.54
C LYS A 28 -30.39 46.43 4.31
N GLY A 29 -30.85 45.28 4.84
CA GLY A 29 -32.26 44.96 5.11
C GLY A 29 -32.39 43.58 5.80
N ALA A 30 -33.09 43.52 6.93
CA ALA A 30 -33.16 42.40 7.88
C ALA A 30 -34.37 41.46 7.63
N ALA A 31 -34.46 40.42 8.49
CA ALA A 31 -35.54 39.44 8.73
C ALA A 31 -35.37 38.08 7.99
N MET A 32 -35.59 36.88 8.56
CA MET A 32 -35.97 36.41 9.89
C MET A 32 -35.96 34.86 9.85
N LEU A 33 -35.59 34.21 10.96
CA LEU A 33 -35.81 32.81 11.40
C LEU A 33 -35.53 31.61 10.46
N ALA A 34 -34.61 30.74 10.90
CA ALA A 34 -34.91 29.34 11.26
C ALA A 34 -33.80 28.77 12.14
N LYS A 35 -34.12 28.48 13.41
CA LYS A 35 -33.26 27.70 14.31
C LYS A 35 -33.39 26.22 13.95
N ILE A 36 -32.30 25.58 13.56
CA ILE A 36 -32.18 24.12 13.59
C ILE A 36 -31.01 23.78 14.51
N PHE A 37 -31.36 23.12 15.62
CA PHE A 37 -30.42 22.43 16.49
C PHE A 37 -29.72 21.34 15.66
N SER A 38 -28.39 21.38 15.61
CA SER A 38 -27.61 20.23 15.12
C SER A 38 -26.48 20.00 16.10
N VAL A 39 -26.66 18.95 16.90
CA VAL A 39 -25.63 18.33 17.72
C VAL A 39 -24.49 17.96 16.79
N GLY A 40 -23.37 18.67 16.91
CA GLY A 40 -22.15 18.37 16.17
C GLY A 40 -21.54 17.08 16.66
N VAL A 41 -21.91 15.95 16.04
CA VAL A 41 -21.11 14.74 16.10
C VAL A 41 -19.87 15.02 15.26
N LEU A 42 -18.78 15.39 15.95
CA LEU A 42 -17.45 15.46 15.34
C LEU A 42 -17.00 14.03 15.03
N LEU A 43 -17.45 13.50 13.90
CA LEU A 43 -16.93 12.25 13.35
C LEU A 43 -15.52 12.55 12.83
N VAL A 44 -14.52 12.38 13.70
CA VAL A 44 -13.11 12.29 13.28
C VAL A 44 -12.99 10.98 12.51
N LEU A 45 -13.26 11.03 11.21
CA LEU A 45 -12.80 10.02 10.27
C LEU A 45 -11.28 10.10 10.27
N LEU A 46 -10.64 9.29 11.11
CA LEU A 46 -9.29 8.83 10.87
C LEU A 46 -9.34 8.07 9.55
N LEU A 47 -9.11 8.78 8.45
CA LEU A 47 -8.70 8.16 7.20
C LEU A 47 -7.43 7.39 7.55
N ALA A 48 -7.56 6.07 7.67
CA ALA A 48 -6.41 5.18 7.66
C ALA A 48 -5.63 5.58 6.41
N LYS A 49 -4.43 6.15 6.61
CA LYS A 49 -3.45 6.26 5.54
C LYS A 49 -3.39 4.86 4.93
N THR A 50 -3.76 4.73 3.66
CA THR A 50 -3.54 3.48 2.92
C THR A 50 -2.04 3.23 2.96
N ALA A 51 -1.65 2.36 3.88
CA ALA A 51 -0.29 1.96 4.14
C ALA A 51 0.17 1.07 3.00
N HIS A 52 0.98 1.61 2.11
CA HIS A 52 1.78 0.81 1.19
C HIS A 52 3.20 0.74 1.71
N ALA A 53 3.44 -0.15 2.67
CA ALA A 53 4.74 -0.78 2.77
C ALA A 53 4.68 -2.09 2.01
N GLN A 54 5.27 -2.09 0.82
CA GLN A 54 5.60 -3.32 0.12
C GLN A 54 6.80 -3.96 0.82
N GLY A 55 7.05 -5.24 0.53
CA GLY A 55 8.27 -5.86 1.03
C GLY A 55 9.48 -4.99 0.68
N PHE A 56 10.25 -4.62 1.69
CA PHE A 56 11.32 -3.67 1.58
C PHE A 56 12.49 -4.41 0.95
N ASN A 57 12.91 -4.01 -0.25
CA ASN A 57 13.97 -4.62 -1.05
C ASN A 57 13.88 -6.15 -1.27
N GLN A 58 14.18 -6.99 -0.27
CA GLN A 58 14.12 -8.45 -0.33
C GLN A 58 13.29 -9.03 0.82
N ALA A 59 12.63 -10.16 0.56
CA ALA A 59 11.84 -10.89 1.54
C ALA A 59 12.35 -12.34 1.67
N LEU A 60 11.97 -13.00 2.77
CA LEU A 60 12.14 -14.43 2.94
C LEU A 60 11.20 -15.16 1.98
N SER A 61 11.77 -15.87 1.02
CA SER A 61 11.07 -16.71 0.07
C SER A 61 11.02 -18.15 0.54
N LEU A 62 9.81 -18.63 0.74
CA LEU A 62 9.49 -20.01 1.10
C LEU A 62 8.85 -20.66 -0.13
N GLY A 63 9.69 -21.26 -0.98
CA GLY A 63 9.25 -21.93 -2.21
C GLY A 63 8.39 -23.17 -1.93
N PRO A 64 7.86 -23.83 -2.97
CA PRO A 64 7.03 -25.03 -2.84
C PRO A 64 7.77 -26.26 -2.25
N GLY A 65 9.08 -26.16 -2.03
CA GLY A 65 9.96 -27.26 -1.61
C GLY A 65 10.19 -27.41 -0.10
N GLN A 66 9.31 -26.85 0.74
CA GLN A 66 9.49 -26.72 2.20
C GLN A 66 10.71 -25.85 2.56
N GLY A 67 10.52 -24.76 3.30
CA GLY A 67 11.61 -23.86 3.70
C GLY A 67 11.26 -23.07 4.96
N TYR A 68 12.27 -22.71 5.76
CA TYR A 68 12.11 -21.83 6.91
C TYR A 68 13.42 -21.14 7.32
N ALA A 69 13.31 -20.08 8.12
CA ALA A 69 14.43 -19.54 8.88
C ALA A 69 14.36 -20.05 10.34
N ALA A 70 15.41 -20.72 10.80
CA ALA A 70 15.54 -21.23 12.17
C ALA A 70 16.25 -20.19 13.05
N LEU A 71 15.60 -19.74 14.12
CA LEU A 71 16.22 -18.84 15.09
C LEU A 71 16.92 -19.67 16.19
N PRO A 72 18.07 -19.23 16.74
CA PRO A 72 18.68 -19.90 17.88
C PRO A 72 17.69 -20.01 19.05
N SER A 73 17.73 -21.12 19.79
CA SER A 73 16.93 -21.23 21.02
C SER A 73 17.36 -20.13 22.00
N SER A 74 16.40 -19.33 22.45
CA SER A 74 16.65 -18.11 23.21
C SER A 74 15.45 -17.76 24.07
N THR A 75 15.72 -17.33 25.29
CA THR A 75 14.68 -16.95 26.27
C THR A 75 14.00 -15.62 25.91
N VAL A 76 14.53 -14.85 24.95
CA VAL A 76 13.86 -13.64 24.45
C VAL A 76 12.50 -13.94 23.80
N PHE A 77 12.30 -15.19 23.38
CA PHE A 77 11.04 -15.69 22.81
C PHE A 77 10.16 -16.44 23.83
N ASP A 78 10.52 -16.43 25.11
CA ASP A 78 9.73 -17.06 26.19
C ASP A 78 8.71 -16.07 26.78
N PHE A 79 7.72 -15.72 25.97
CA PHE A 79 6.64 -14.82 26.36
C PHE A 79 5.67 -15.48 27.35
N SER A 80 5.47 -14.86 28.52
CA SER A 80 4.58 -15.40 29.58
C SER A 80 3.44 -14.45 29.98
N THR A 81 3.67 -13.14 29.96
CA THR A 81 2.72 -12.12 30.44
C THR A 81 2.14 -11.24 29.34
N GLY A 82 2.71 -11.28 28.13
CA GLY A 82 2.22 -10.56 26.97
C GLY A 82 3.21 -10.61 25.82
N PHE A 83 2.72 -10.41 24.59
CA PHE A 83 3.56 -10.31 23.40
C PHE A 83 2.83 -9.65 22.24
N THR A 84 3.60 -9.28 21.22
CA THR A 84 3.09 -9.05 19.86
C THR A 84 3.96 -9.78 18.86
N PHE A 85 3.34 -10.54 17.98
CA PHE A 85 3.95 -10.97 16.72
C PHE A 85 3.34 -10.16 15.59
N GLU A 86 4.15 -9.64 14.67
CA GLU A 86 3.67 -9.01 13.45
C GLU A 86 4.60 -9.33 12.26
N ALA A 87 4.03 -9.40 11.06
CA ALA A 87 4.76 -9.67 9.83
C ALA A 87 3.98 -9.15 8.61
N TRP A 88 4.70 -8.77 7.57
CA TRP A 88 4.14 -8.73 6.22
C TRP A 88 4.18 -10.12 5.62
N VAL A 89 3.06 -10.58 5.06
CA VAL A 89 2.96 -11.89 4.41
C VAL A 89 2.31 -11.77 3.04
N SER A 90 2.87 -12.46 2.04
CA SER A 90 2.24 -12.72 0.74
C SER A 90 2.38 -14.21 0.47
N VAL A 91 1.47 -14.98 1.05
CA VAL A 91 1.62 -16.43 1.21
C VAL A 91 0.34 -17.19 0.91
N VAL A 92 0.45 -18.51 0.76
CA VAL A 92 -0.66 -19.46 0.59
C VAL A 92 -0.48 -20.66 1.51
N ASP A 93 -1.60 -21.14 2.06
CA ASP A 93 -1.64 -22.46 2.69
C ASP A 93 -1.59 -23.54 1.60
N SER A 94 -0.49 -24.29 1.54
CA SER A 94 -0.24 -25.32 0.52
C SER A 94 -0.67 -26.73 0.94
N HIS A 95 -1.25 -26.90 2.12
CA HIS A 95 -1.50 -28.22 2.72
C HIS A 95 -2.97 -28.70 2.64
N GLY A 96 -3.86 -27.88 2.08
CA GLY A 96 -5.24 -28.27 1.77
C GLY A 96 -6.17 -28.39 2.98
N PRO A 97 -7.43 -28.81 2.78
CA PRO A 97 -8.44 -28.84 3.84
C PRO A 97 -8.04 -29.79 4.98
N GLY A 98 -8.02 -29.26 6.21
CA GLY A 98 -7.70 -30.02 7.43
C GLY A 98 -6.25 -29.93 7.91
N ALA A 99 -5.38 -29.27 7.13
CA ALA A 99 -4.03 -28.88 7.55
C ALA A 99 -3.91 -27.35 7.56
N CYS A 100 -2.88 -26.85 8.23
CA CYS A 100 -2.56 -25.42 8.28
C CYS A 100 -1.08 -25.21 8.06
N SER A 101 -0.71 -24.16 7.35
CA SER A 101 0.67 -23.78 7.06
C SER A 101 1.19 -22.74 8.06
N THR A 102 2.46 -22.82 8.43
CA THR A 102 3.05 -22.03 9.50
C THR A 102 3.68 -20.73 8.99
N ILE A 103 3.32 -19.60 9.61
CA ILE A 103 4.02 -18.32 9.45
C ILE A 103 5.18 -18.24 10.46
N ALA A 104 4.95 -18.58 11.73
CA ALA A 104 5.99 -18.72 12.74
C ALA A 104 5.53 -19.64 13.90
N GLY A 105 6.44 -20.45 14.46
CA GLY A 105 6.10 -21.36 15.56
C GLY A 105 7.26 -21.71 16.49
N LYS A 106 6.94 -22.03 17.75
CA LYS A 106 7.88 -22.43 18.83
C LYS A 106 7.48 -23.75 19.49
N GLY A 107 6.95 -24.69 18.73
CA GLY A 107 6.43 -25.95 19.25
C GLY A 107 4.96 -25.81 19.53
N TYR A 108 4.17 -25.84 18.46
CA TYR A 108 2.74 -25.53 18.44
C TYR A 108 1.91 -26.42 19.37
N THR A 109 2.44 -27.58 19.78
CA THR A 109 1.75 -28.48 20.71
C THR A 109 1.70 -27.92 22.12
N THR A 110 2.67 -27.07 22.49
CA THR A 110 2.85 -26.62 23.87
C THR A 110 2.93 -25.11 24.05
N THR A 111 3.37 -24.33 23.05
CA THR A 111 3.61 -22.87 23.22
C THR A 111 2.82 -22.04 22.20
N PHE A 112 3.48 -21.14 21.47
CA PHE A 112 2.86 -20.30 20.47
C PHE A 112 3.10 -20.81 19.05
N TRP A 113 2.13 -20.50 18.19
CA TRP A 113 2.17 -20.75 16.76
C TRP A 113 1.24 -19.78 16.07
N MET A 114 1.64 -19.28 14.91
CA MET A 114 0.81 -18.46 14.04
C MET A 114 0.92 -19.00 12.62
N GLY A 115 -0.22 -19.09 11.92
CA GLY A 115 -0.25 -19.59 10.57
C GLY A 115 -1.62 -19.46 9.90
N LEU A 116 -1.75 -20.07 8.73
CA LEU A 116 -2.95 -20.02 7.91
C LEU A 116 -3.58 -21.40 7.79
N CYS A 117 -4.89 -21.46 8.00
CA CYS A 117 -5.71 -22.62 7.67
C CYS A 117 -6.63 -22.21 6.51
N GLY A 118 -6.28 -22.59 5.29
CA GLY A 118 -6.82 -21.97 4.08
C GLY A 118 -6.42 -20.49 4.01
N THR A 119 -7.40 -19.58 4.18
CA THR A 119 -7.18 -18.12 4.22
C THR A 119 -7.35 -17.53 5.61
N THR A 120 -7.72 -18.35 6.61
CA THR A 120 -7.99 -17.86 7.96
C THR A 120 -6.69 -17.78 8.76
N LEU A 121 -6.43 -16.63 9.38
CA LEU A 121 -5.32 -16.48 10.33
C LEU A 121 -5.67 -17.18 11.64
N ARG A 122 -4.82 -18.13 12.04
CA ARG A 122 -4.92 -18.89 13.28
C ARG A 122 -3.73 -18.63 14.19
N SER A 123 -3.98 -18.62 15.49
CA SER A 123 -2.93 -18.62 16.50
C SER A 123 -3.15 -19.62 17.63
N TYR A 124 -2.03 -20.03 18.23
CA TYR A 124 -1.92 -20.68 19.53
C TYR A 124 -0.99 -19.83 20.40
N ILE A 125 -1.26 -19.77 21.71
CA ILE A 125 -0.37 -19.13 22.70
C ILE A 125 -0.10 -20.04 23.92
N LYS A 126 -0.81 -21.17 24.01
CA LYS A 126 -0.69 -22.22 25.03
C LYS A 126 -0.88 -23.63 24.46
N GLY A 127 -0.32 -23.88 23.28
CA GLY A 127 -0.52 -25.11 22.54
C GLY A 127 -1.90 -25.22 21.89
N VAL A 128 -2.22 -26.40 21.37
CA VAL A 128 -3.41 -26.67 20.53
C VAL A 128 -4.75 -26.33 21.19
N SER A 129 -4.83 -26.36 22.52
CA SER A 129 -6.06 -26.01 23.26
C SER A 129 -6.42 -24.52 23.21
N SER A 130 -5.45 -23.68 22.84
CA SER A 130 -5.59 -22.21 22.79
C SER A 130 -5.90 -21.68 21.39
N LEU A 131 -6.49 -22.53 20.54
CA LEU A 131 -6.89 -22.22 19.18
C LEU A 131 -7.74 -20.97 19.12
N PHE A 132 -7.35 -20.05 18.24
CA PHE A 132 -8.19 -18.92 17.87
C PHE A 132 -8.01 -18.55 16.41
N ASP A 133 -9.16 -18.40 15.74
CA ASP A 133 -9.30 -18.03 14.34
C ASP A 133 -9.96 -16.66 14.26
N ALA A 134 -9.31 -15.73 13.57
CA ALA A 134 -9.90 -14.43 13.24
C ALA A 134 -9.14 -13.78 12.09
N GLY A 135 -9.90 -13.17 11.17
CA GLY A 135 -9.35 -12.49 10.00
C GLY A 135 -9.12 -13.40 8.80
N THR A 136 -9.10 -12.77 7.63
CA THR A 136 -8.82 -13.41 6.34
C THR A 136 -7.56 -12.80 5.74
N VAL A 137 -6.63 -13.66 5.33
CA VAL A 137 -5.41 -13.31 4.60
C VAL A 137 -5.59 -13.76 3.15
N PRO A 138 -5.75 -12.84 2.19
CA PRO A 138 -5.88 -13.19 0.79
C PRO A 138 -4.60 -13.87 0.26
N PRO A 139 -4.72 -14.92 -0.57
CA PRO A 139 -3.57 -15.64 -1.10
C PRO A 139 -2.74 -14.76 -2.03
N ASN A 140 -1.41 -14.79 -1.89
CA ASN A 140 -0.46 -14.04 -2.73
C ASN A 140 -0.67 -12.51 -2.78
N VAL A 141 -1.29 -11.94 -1.74
CA VAL A 141 -1.43 -10.50 -1.58
C VAL A 141 -0.71 -10.08 -0.31
N TRP A 142 0.21 -9.11 -0.43
CA TRP A 142 0.88 -8.54 0.72
C TRP A 142 -0.14 -8.02 1.73
N THR A 143 -0.12 -8.64 2.90
CA THR A 143 -1.04 -8.38 4.00
C THR A 143 -0.22 -8.29 5.28
N HIS A 144 -0.40 -7.22 6.04
CA HIS A 144 0.20 -7.13 7.36
C HIS A 144 -0.66 -7.90 8.35
N VAL A 145 -0.10 -8.90 9.01
CA VAL A 145 -0.76 -9.68 10.06
C VAL A 145 -0.14 -9.36 11.41
N ALA A 146 -0.95 -9.27 12.46
CA ALA A 146 -0.44 -9.21 13.83
C ALA A 146 -1.31 -9.99 14.82
N VAL A 147 -0.66 -10.57 15.82
CA VAL A 147 -1.28 -11.22 16.97
C VAL A 147 -0.72 -10.57 18.23
N THR A 148 -1.59 -10.06 19.10
CA THR A 148 -1.21 -9.44 20.37
C THR A 148 -1.85 -10.20 21.53
N TYR A 149 -1.19 -10.24 22.68
CA TYR A 149 -1.75 -10.72 23.93
C TYR A 149 -1.29 -9.83 25.08
N ASP A 150 -2.24 -9.29 25.84
CA ASP A 150 -1.99 -8.32 26.93
C ASP A 150 -1.94 -8.95 28.34
N GLY A 151 -1.86 -10.28 28.42
CA GLY A 151 -1.98 -11.02 29.68
C GLY A 151 -3.41 -11.44 30.02
N SER A 152 -4.40 -11.03 29.22
CA SER A 152 -5.80 -11.40 29.41
C SER A 152 -6.56 -11.64 28.10
N VAL A 153 -6.31 -10.83 27.07
CA VAL A 153 -7.05 -10.85 25.80
C VAL A 153 -6.05 -10.95 24.66
N ARG A 154 -6.25 -11.96 23.82
CA ARG A 154 -5.57 -12.13 22.54
C ARG A 154 -6.36 -11.41 21.45
N ARG A 155 -5.69 -10.72 20.53
CA ARG A 155 -6.30 -10.01 19.39
C ARG A 155 -5.56 -10.29 18.11
N HIS A 156 -6.30 -10.46 17.01
CA HIS A 156 -5.76 -10.55 15.66
C HIS A 156 -5.99 -9.23 14.92
N PHE A 157 -5.02 -8.85 14.09
CA PHE A 157 -5.10 -7.67 13.23
C PHE A 157 -4.75 -8.03 11.79
N ILE A 158 -5.52 -7.49 10.85
CA ILE A 158 -5.24 -7.56 9.40
C ILE A 158 -5.10 -6.13 8.89
N ASN A 159 -3.97 -5.81 8.27
CA ASN A 159 -3.64 -4.45 7.80
C ASN A 159 -3.84 -3.38 8.89
N GLY A 160 -3.45 -3.73 10.13
CA GLY A 160 -3.56 -2.86 11.30
C GLY A 160 -4.97 -2.68 11.87
N VAL A 161 -5.99 -3.34 11.32
CA VAL A 161 -7.37 -3.31 11.83
C VAL A 161 -7.65 -4.55 12.66
N GLU A 162 -8.22 -4.40 13.86
CA GLU A 162 -8.61 -5.53 14.71
C GLU A 162 -9.74 -6.32 14.03
N VAL A 163 -9.53 -7.62 13.84
CA VAL A 163 -10.49 -8.52 13.17
C VAL A 163 -11.14 -9.53 14.12
N GLY A 164 -10.67 -9.59 15.36
CA GLY A 164 -11.23 -10.45 16.39
C GLY A 164 -10.41 -10.44 17.67
N SER A 165 -11.07 -10.77 18.77
CA SER A 165 -10.46 -10.92 20.08
C SER A 165 -10.97 -12.17 20.80
N HIS A 166 -10.15 -12.68 21.73
CA HIS A 166 -10.43 -13.86 22.51
C HIS A 166 -9.86 -13.70 23.93
N SER A 167 -10.62 -14.14 24.95
CA SER A 167 -10.14 -14.13 26.34
C SER A 167 -9.30 -15.38 26.61
N ASP A 168 -8.05 -15.17 26.98
CA ASP A 168 -7.12 -16.25 27.35
C ASP A 168 -6.60 -16.00 28.77
N ALA A 169 -6.90 -16.91 29.69
CA ALA A 169 -6.37 -16.85 31.04
C ALA A 169 -4.83 -16.80 31.00
N PRO A 170 -4.13 -16.09 31.90
CA PRO A 170 -2.66 -16.14 31.98
C PRO A 170 -2.17 -17.43 32.68
N PRO A 171 -0.87 -17.77 32.62
CA PRO A 171 0.17 -17.21 31.74
C PRO A 171 0.28 -17.95 30.41
N MET A 172 0.87 -17.35 29.38
CA MET A 172 1.32 -18.12 28.21
C MET A 172 2.34 -19.20 28.61
N THR A 173 2.37 -20.30 27.88
CA THR A 173 3.31 -21.39 28.13
C THR A 173 4.57 -21.22 27.29
N THR A 174 5.72 -21.55 27.87
CA THR A 174 7.04 -21.43 27.25
C THR A 174 7.77 -22.78 27.29
N ASN A 175 8.81 -22.93 26.49
CA ASN A 175 9.62 -24.15 26.42
C ASN A 175 11.04 -23.83 25.89
N GLY A 176 11.92 -24.81 25.84
CA GLY A 176 13.28 -24.65 25.29
C GLY A 176 13.38 -24.73 23.75
N SER A 177 12.26 -24.83 23.03
CA SER A 177 12.27 -24.99 21.56
C SER A 177 12.77 -23.74 20.84
N GLN A 178 13.39 -23.93 19.68
CA GLN A 178 13.67 -22.81 18.78
C GLN A 178 12.38 -22.25 18.15
N VAL A 179 12.42 -20.98 17.78
CA VAL A 179 11.42 -20.40 16.87
C VAL A 179 11.83 -20.74 15.44
N ARG A 180 10.86 -21.12 14.61
CA ARG A 180 11.03 -21.20 13.16
C ARG A 180 10.09 -20.20 12.50
N ILE A 181 10.60 -19.39 11.57
CA ILE A 181 9.81 -18.51 10.71
C ILE A 181 9.58 -19.27 9.40
N GLY A 182 8.31 -19.50 9.07
CA GLY A 182 7.88 -20.31 7.93
C GLY A 182 7.64 -21.78 8.23
N SER A 183 7.84 -22.25 9.48
CA SER A 183 7.66 -23.64 9.92
C SER A 183 7.50 -23.73 11.44
N ASP A 184 7.29 -24.93 11.99
CA ASP A 184 7.32 -25.20 13.42
C ASP A 184 8.31 -26.35 13.74
N VAL A 185 8.74 -26.47 15.00
CA VAL A 185 9.64 -27.56 15.43
C VAL A 185 8.95 -28.90 15.55
N ASP A 186 7.68 -28.92 15.94
CA ASP A 186 6.91 -30.14 16.17
C ASP A 186 6.38 -30.69 14.85
N TRP A 187 6.16 -29.84 13.84
CA TRP A 187 5.71 -30.26 12.52
C TRP A 187 6.11 -29.30 11.40
N GLN A 188 6.56 -29.86 10.28
CA GLN A 188 7.06 -29.10 9.12
C GLN A 188 5.95 -28.88 8.09
N TYR A 189 4.94 -28.07 8.45
CA TYR A 189 3.98 -27.52 7.50
C TYR A 189 4.35 -26.08 7.20
N THR A 190 5.15 -25.94 6.16
CA THR A 190 5.68 -24.66 5.72
C THR A 190 4.66 -23.89 4.90
N VAL A 191 4.58 -22.58 5.09
CA VAL A 191 3.80 -21.74 4.20
C VAL A 191 4.57 -21.52 2.89
N SER A 192 3.86 -21.40 1.76
CA SER A 192 4.48 -21.04 0.49
C SER A 192 4.27 -19.57 0.18
N GLY A 193 5.33 -18.84 -0.18
CA GLY A 193 5.27 -17.43 -0.55
C GLY A 193 6.38 -16.60 0.09
N LEU A 194 6.06 -15.34 0.38
CA LEU A 194 7.02 -14.34 0.87
C LEU A 194 6.63 -13.83 2.26
N LEU A 195 7.62 -13.71 3.16
CA LEU A 195 7.49 -13.06 4.46
C LEU A 195 8.52 -11.94 4.58
N ASP A 196 8.10 -10.84 5.18
CA ASP A 196 8.97 -9.68 5.39
C ASP A 196 8.63 -8.98 6.72
N GLU A 197 9.58 -8.22 7.25
CA GLU A 197 9.45 -7.42 8.48
C GLU A 197 8.87 -8.21 9.64
N VAL A 198 9.40 -9.42 9.87
CA VAL A 198 8.93 -10.27 10.97
C VAL A 198 9.45 -9.69 12.29
N ARG A 199 8.52 -9.35 13.18
CA ARG A 199 8.81 -8.65 14.43
C ARG A 199 8.20 -9.38 15.61
N PHE A 200 8.98 -9.45 16.69
CA PHE A 200 8.56 -9.97 17.98
C PHE A 200 8.71 -8.90 19.04
N TRP A 201 7.66 -8.71 19.84
CA TRP A 201 7.62 -7.76 20.95
C TRP A 201 7.23 -8.48 22.23
N ASN A 202 7.80 -8.08 23.37
CA ASN A 202 7.41 -8.57 24.70
C ASN A 202 6.31 -7.73 25.36
N ILE A 203 5.64 -6.89 24.59
CA ILE A 203 4.49 -6.08 24.99
C ILE A 203 3.33 -6.30 24.02
N ALA A 204 2.10 -6.13 24.50
CA ALA A 204 0.93 -6.02 23.62
C ALA A 204 0.90 -4.63 22.98
N ARG A 205 1.01 -4.59 21.65
CA ARG A 205 0.88 -3.34 20.89
C ARG A 205 -0.59 -3.05 20.61
N SER A 206 -0.97 -1.78 20.69
CA SER A 206 -2.28 -1.29 20.27
C SER A 206 -2.38 -1.21 18.74
N ALA A 207 -3.61 -1.17 18.21
CA ALA A 207 -3.87 -0.94 16.79
C ALA A 207 -3.15 0.31 16.26
N ALA A 208 -3.17 1.42 17.02
CA ALA A 208 -2.51 2.66 16.63
C ALA A 208 -0.98 2.52 16.54
N GLN A 209 -0.36 1.79 17.48
CA GLN A 209 1.07 1.51 17.43
C GLN A 209 1.43 0.65 16.22
N ILE A 210 0.66 -0.40 15.94
CA ILE A 210 0.84 -1.26 14.77
C ILE A 210 0.74 -0.42 13.48
N GLN A 211 -0.37 0.30 13.31
CA GLN A 211 -0.62 1.14 12.13
C GLN A 211 0.46 2.19 11.90
N SER A 212 1.03 2.77 12.97
CA SER A 212 2.08 3.78 12.85
C SER A 212 3.41 3.27 12.30
N THR A 213 3.66 1.96 12.38
CA THR A 213 4.97 1.36 12.04
C THR A 213 4.90 0.25 10.98
N MET A 214 3.72 -0.24 10.62
CA MET A 214 3.58 -1.30 9.62
C MET A 214 3.97 -0.81 8.22
N SER A 215 3.85 0.50 7.95
CA SER A 215 4.04 1.09 6.62
C SER A 215 5.46 1.58 6.31
N SER A 216 6.46 1.23 7.11
CA SER A 216 7.86 1.61 6.90
C SER A 216 8.82 0.60 7.55
N PRO A 217 10.06 0.43 7.05
CA PRO A 217 11.04 -0.44 7.69
C PRO A 217 11.30 0.06 9.12
N LEU A 218 11.08 -0.79 10.11
CA LEU A 218 11.22 -0.37 11.50
C LEU A 218 12.70 -0.21 11.86
N GLN A 219 13.06 0.91 12.49
CA GLN A 219 14.43 1.15 12.93
C GLN A 219 14.57 0.90 14.44
N PRO A 220 15.39 -0.07 14.88
CA PRO A 220 15.67 -0.30 16.30
C PRO A 220 16.64 0.75 16.90
N PRO A 221 16.67 0.93 18.24
CA PRO A 221 15.86 0.21 19.23
C PRO A 221 14.44 0.78 19.35
N GLN A 222 13.49 -0.10 19.69
CA GLN A 222 12.11 0.26 20.02
C GLN A 222 11.73 -0.39 21.36
N ALA A 223 11.05 0.36 22.24
CA ALA A 223 10.67 -0.16 23.55
C ALA A 223 9.78 -1.40 23.40
N GLY A 224 10.23 -2.52 23.98
CA GLY A 224 9.55 -3.80 23.95
C GLY A 224 9.72 -4.62 22.68
N LEU A 225 10.43 -4.13 21.66
CA LEU A 225 10.83 -4.94 20.50
C LEU A 225 12.00 -5.84 20.91
N VAL A 226 11.87 -7.16 20.70
CA VAL A 226 12.89 -8.14 21.10
C VAL A 226 13.59 -8.82 19.93
N ALA A 227 12.98 -8.85 18.74
CA ALA A 227 13.62 -9.30 17.51
C ALA A 227 12.94 -8.68 16.28
N LEU A 228 13.72 -8.37 15.25
CA LEU A 228 13.25 -7.87 13.95
C LEU A 228 14.07 -8.49 12.83
N TYR A 229 13.39 -9.05 11.83
CA TYR A 229 13.99 -9.64 10.65
C TYR A 229 13.46 -8.93 9.40
N HIS A 230 14.34 -8.12 8.79
CA HIS A 230 14.06 -7.40 7.54
C HIS A 230 14.12 -8.30 6.30
N PHE A 231 14.80 -9.45 6.38
CA PHE A 231 15.01 -10.34 5.22
C PHE A 231 15.58 -9.71 3.94
N ASP A 232 16.22 -8.55 4.09
CA ASP A 232 17.02 -7.82 3.11
C ASP A 232 18.33 -8.56 2.76
N GLY A 233 18.22 -9.77 2.21
CA GLY A 233 19.34 -10.61 1.78
C GLY A 233 20.04 -11.39 2.89
N ASN A 234 19.53 -11.32 4.12
CA ASN A 234 20.03 -12.06 5.27
C ASN A 234 18.92 -12.27 6.31
N ALA A 235 19.12 -13.22 7.24
CA ALA A 235 18.18 -13.48 8.34
C ALA A 235 18.70 -12.94 9.68
N ASN A 236 19.43 -11.82 9.68
CA ASN A 236 19.95 -11.25 10.91
C ASN A 236 18.84 -10.62 11.75
N ASP A 237 18.98 -10.75 13.08
CA ASP A 237 18.15 -10.05 14.05
C ASP A 237 18.65 -8.60 14.15
N ALA A 238 17.86 -7.63 13.71
CA ALA A 238 18.24 -6.22 13.73
C ALA A 238 18.25 -5.61 15.15
N VAL A 239 17.69 -6.31 16.14
CA VAL A 239 17.60 -5.85 17.53
C VAL A 239 18.71 -6.45 18.39
N GLY A 240 18.97 -7.74 18.20
CA GLY A 240 19.88 -8.53 19.04
C GLY A 240 20.83 -9.40 18.24
N SER A 241 21.12 -10.59 18.78
CA SER A 241 22.05 -11.55 18.18
C SER A 241 21.39 -12.88 17.81
N ASN A 242 20.04 -12.94 17.79
CA ASN A 242 19.30 -14.15 17.47
C ASN A 242 19.19 -14.35 15.95
N ASN A 243 20.33 -14.30 15.26
CA ASN A 243 20.39 -14.39 13.80
C ASN A 243 19.86 -15.74 13.32
N GLY A 244 18.90 -15.69 12.40
CA GLY A 244 18.31 -16.87 11.79
C GLY A 244 19.27 -17.58 10.82
N THR A 245 19.11 -18.90 10.72
CA THR A 245 19.75 -19.73 9.70
C THR A 245 18.69 -20.28 8.75
N LEU A 246 18.86 -20.06 7.44
CA LEU A 246 17.94 -20.62 6.44
C LEU A 246 18.10 -22.15 6.37
N ALA A 247 16.98 -22.85 6.22
CA ALA A 247 16.93 -24.29 6.07
C ALA A 247 16.06 -24.69 4.87
N LEU A 248 16.42 -25.83 4.27
CA LEU A 248 15.75 -26.41 3.10
C LEU A 248 15.69 -25.42 1.93
N ALA A 249 14.52 -25.23 1.29
CA ALA A 249 14.35 -24.38 0.12
C ALA A 249 14.17 -22.88 0.45
N ALA A 250 14.41 -22.45 1.69
CA ALA A 250 14.32 -21.04 2.04
C ALA A 250 15.44 -20.24 1.36
N ALA A 251 15.09 -19.09 0.80
CA ALA A 251 15.98 -18.17 0.13
C ALA A 251 15.53 -16.73 0.34
N PHE A 252 16.34 -15.75 -0.08
CA PHE A 252 15.91 -14.37 -0.20
C PHE A 252 15.50 -14.09 -1.64
N ALA A 253 14.38 -13.42 -1.82
CA ALA A 253 13.92 -12.98 -3.13
C ALA A 253 13.46 -11.53 -3.03
N THR A 254 13.75 -10.75 -4.06
CA THR A 254 13.07 -9.46 -4.22
C THR A 254 11.57 -9.75 -4.36
N PRO A 255 10.70 -9.20 -3.48
CA PRO A 255 9.27 -9.25 -3.70
C PRO A 255 9.02 -8.79 -5.12
N ASN A 256 8.48 -9.67 -5.96
CA ASN A 256 7.91 -9.21 -7.19
C ASN A 256 6.78 -8.26 -6.75
N PRO A 257 6.84 -6.94 -7.04
CA PRO A 257 5.77 -6.04 -6.63
C PRO A 257 4.47 -6.67 -7.11
N ALA A 258 3.47 -6.73 -6.21
CA ALA A 258 2.17 -7.33 -6.50
C ALA A 258 1.75 -6.93 -7.92
N ILE A 259 1.38 -7.93 -8.74
CA ILE A 259 1.10 -7.74 -10.17
C ILE A 259 -0.18 -6.89 -10.29
N PHE A 260 -0.03 -5.59 -10.16
CA PHE A 260 -1.05 -4.64 -10.53
C PHE A 260 -0.95 -4.45 -12.05
N SER A 261 -1.85 -5.07 -12.80
CA SER A 261 -1.79 -5.00 -14.26
C SER A 261 -2.46 -3.72 -14.75
N ILE A 262 -1.78 -3.01 -15.65
CA ILE A 262 -2.40 -1.90 -16.36
C ILE A 262 -3.50 -2.47 -17.26
N THR A 263 -4.74 -2.15 -16.92
CA THR A 263 -5.93 -2.48 -17.70
C THR A 263 -6.58 -1.21 -18.24
N PRO A 264 -7.47 -1.31 -19.24
CA PRO A 264 -8.28 -0.16 -19.69
C PRO A 264 -9.05 0.52 -18.56
N ALA A 265 -9.38 -0.22 -17.49
CA ALA A 265 -10.09 0.29 -16.33
C ALA A 265 -9.30 1.30 -15.49
N LEU A 266 -8.01 1.54 -15.77
CA LEU A 266 -7.20 2.60 -15.14
C LEU A 266 -7.31 3.96 -15.84
N SER A 267 -7.94 4.01 -17.02
CA SER A 267 -8.07 5.26 -17.78
C SER A 267 -8.88 6.29 -16.99
N GLY A 268 -8.49 7.56 -17.06
CA GLY A 268 -9.18 8.67 -16.41
C GLY A 268 -8.26 9.82 -16.04
N PHE A 269 -8.78 10.73 -15.22
CA PHE A 269 -8.03 11.87 -14.71
C PHE A 269 -7.25 11.48 -13.45
N TRP A 270 -6.02 11.97 -13.34
CA TRP A 270 -5.12 11.77 -12.23
C TRP A 270 -4.47 13.08 -11.81
N TYR A 271 -4.22 13.26 -10.52
CA TYR A 271 -3.70 14.53 -10.01
C TYR A 271 -2.90 14.35 -8.72
N ASN A 272 -2.17 15.40 -8.33
CA ASN A 272 -1.52 15.51 -7.04
C ASN A 272 -2.18 16.66 -6.26
N GLN A 273 -2.84 16.35 -5.13
CA GLN A 273 -3.58 17.35 -4.35
C GLN A 273 -2.72 18.53 -3.87
N PRO A 274 -1.48 18.33 -3.34
CA PRO A 274 -0.59 19.45 -2.98
C PRO A 274 -0.26 20.42 -4.11
N THR A 275 -0.31 19.97 -5.36
CA THR A 275 -0.04 20.79 -6.55
C THR A 275 -1.27 20.99 -7.41
N SER A 276 -2.46 21.07 -6.79
CA SER A 276 -3.72 21.31 -7.49
C SER A 276 -3.61 22.45 -8.51
N GLY A 277 -4.09 22.20 -9.74
CA GLY A 277 -3.90 23.07 -10.91
C GLY A 277 -3.07 22.42 -12.02
N GLN A 278 -2.36 21.34 -11.71
CA GLN A 278 -1.75 20.43 -12.70
C GLN A 278 -2.29 19.00 -12.53
N GLY A 279 -2.15 18.18 -13.57
CA GLY A 279 -2.63 16.81 -13.56
C GLY A 279 -2.55 16.13 -14.91
N PHE A 280 -3.10 14.93 -15.00
CA PHE A 280 -2.99 14.06 -16.16
C PHE A 280 -4.37 13.59 -16.59
N ASP A 281 -4.63 13.56 -17.89
CA ASP A 281 -5.56 12.60 -18.49
C ASP A 281 -4.72 11.40 -18.96
N ILE A 282 -5.03 10.20 -18.49
CA ILE A 282 -4.27 8.98 -18.83
C ILE A 282 -5.25 7.98 -19.44
N GLN A 283 -4.90 7.42 -20.60
CA GLN A 283 -5.75 6.47 -21.32
C GLN A 283 -5.00 5.21 -21.71
N PHE A 284 -5.65 4.07 -21.46
CA PHE A 284 -5.20 2.73 -21.83
C PHE A 284 -6.26 2.09 -22.74
N PRO A 285 -6.21 2.32 -24.06
CA PRO A 285 -7.21 1.78 -24.98
C PRO A 285 -7.12 0.25 -25.16
N GLY A 286 -6.10 -0.40 -24.57
CA GLY A 286 -5.80 -1.82 -24.73
C GLY A 286 -4.54 -2.06 -25.56
N ASN A 287 -4.23 -3.33 -25.84
CA ASN A 287 -3.09 -3.76 -26.67
C ASN A 287 -1.72 -3.20 -26.23
N GLY A 288 -1.55 -2.92 -24.94
CA GLY A 288 -0.31 -2.37 -24.40
C GLY A 288 -0.02 -0.91 -24.79
N VAL A 289 -1.00 -0.17 -25.31
CA VAL A 289 -0.85 1.25 -25.67
C VAL A 289 -1.16 2.13 -24.46
N ALA A 290 -0.37 3.20 -24.30
CA ALA A 290 -0.60 4.24 -23.30
C ALA A 290 -0.61 5.62 -23.96
N LEU A 291 -1.60 6.44 -23.60
CA LEU A 291 -1.70 7.84 -23.98
C LEU A 291 -1.81 8.68 -22.71
N ALA A 292 -1.22 9.87 -22.72
CA ALA A 292 -1.40 10.81 -21.63
C ALA A 292 -1.42 12.25 -22.13
N VAL A 293 -2.15 13.12 -21.45
CA VAL A 293 -1.99 14.57 -21.56
C VAL A 293 -1.62 15.10 -20.18
N PHE A 294 -0.46 15.72 -20.07
CA PHE A 294 0.00 16.34 -18.82
C PHE A 294 -0.28 17.85 -18.88
N TYR A 295 -1.22 18.28 -18.06
CA TYR A 295 -1.58 19.69 -17.84
C TYR A 295 -0.69 20.22 -16.72
N THR A 296 0.24 21.13 -17.03
CA THR A 296 1.22 21.66 -16.06
C THR A 296 1.56 23.11 -16.40
N PHE A 297 2.68 23.62 -15.87
CA PHE A 297 3.16 24.99 -16.06
C PHE A 297 4.60 24.99 -16.59
N ASP A 298 4.94 26.00 -17.37
CA ASP A 298 6.33 26.29 -17.73
C ASP A 298 7.07 27.02 -16.59
N ASN A 299 8.38 27.22 -16.76
CA ASN A 299 9.21 27.92 -15.77
C ASN A 299 8.84 29.40 -15.56
N ALA A 300 8.02 29.98 -16.44
CA ALA A 300 7.49 31.35 -16.32
C ALA A 300 6.09 31.38 -15.68
N GLY A 301 5.53 30.22 -15.32
CA GLY A 301 4.21 30.08 -14.71
C GLY A 301 3.05 30.07 -15.71
N ASN A 302 3.31 30.02 -17.03
CA ASN A 302 2.25 29.88 -18.03
C ASN A 302 1.79 28.43 -18.13
N GLY A 303 0.55 28.21 -18.55
CA GLY A 303 0.03 26.87 -18.79
C GLY A 303 0.79 26.14 -19.90
N LEU A 304 1.14 24.89 -19.65
CA LEU A 304 1.86 23.99 -20.55
C LEU A 304 1.08 22.68 -20.68
N TRP A 305 0.93 22.20 -21.91
CA TRP A 305 0.24 20.97 -22.23
C TRP A 305 1.22 20.05 -22.96
N LEU A 306 1.56 18.93 -22.33
CA LEU A 306 2.45 17.93 -22.91
C LEU A 306 1.62 16.70 -23.32
N ILE A 307 1.78 16.28 -24.57
CA ILE A 307 1.03 15.15 -25.12
C ILE A 307 1.95 13.95 -25.20
N GLY A 308 1.57 12.87 -24.55
CA GLY A 308 2.33 11.63 -24.44
C GLY A 308 1.71 10.50 -25.22
N ASN A 309 2.55 9.74 -25.94
CA ASN A 309 2.20 8.41 -26.43
C ASN A 309 3.33 7.42 -26.11
N GLY A 310 2.96 6.17 -25.90
CA GLY A 310 3.92 5.10 -25.69
C GLY A 310 3.24 3.79 -25.37
N SER A 311 3.94 2.96 -24.60
CA SER A 311 3.50 1.60 -24.32
C SER A 311 3.59 1.25 -22.85
N VAL A 312 2.74 0.30 -22.46
CA VAL A 312 2.85 -0.44 -21.21
C VAL A 312 4.11 -1.30 -21.29
N SER A 313 4.98 -1.15 -20.30
CA SER A 313 6.24 -1.85 -20.15
C SER A 313 6.21 -2.65 -18.85
N GLY A 314 6.07 -3.97 -18.93
CA GLY A 314 5.82 -4.82 -17.75
C GLY A 314 4.35 -4.76 -17.32
N ASN A 315 4.06 -5.13 -16.07
CA ASN A 315 2.67 -5.27 -15.61
C ASN A 315 2.07 -3.93 -15.13
N ASN A 316 2.80 -3.12 -14.38
CA ASN A 316 2.28 -1.94 -13.70
C ASN A 316 2.87 -0.61 -14.17
N LYS A 317 3.64 -0.60 -15.26
CA LYS A 317 4.40 0.57 -15.70
C LYS A 317 4.09 0.90 -17.16
N ALA A 318 4.00 2.18 -17.47
CA ALA A 318 3.90 2.68 -18.84
C ALA A 318 4.94 3.77 -19.08
N THR A 319 5.56 3.76 -20.25
CA THR A 319 6.57 4.74 -20.66
C THR A 319 6.10 5.46 -21.91
N LEU A 320 6.04 6.79 -21.85
CA LEU A 320 5.52 7.65 -22.90
C LEU A 320 6.55 8.70 -23.31
N ASN A 321 6.63 8.96 -24.60
CA ASN A 321 7.37 10.11 -25.14
C ASN A 321 6.43 11.31 -25.18
N LEU A 322 6.86 12.40 -24.54
CA LEU A 322 6.12 13.66 -24.46
C LEU A 322 6.56 14.61 -25.58
N VAL A 323 5.57 15.25 -26.20
CA VAL A 323 5.77 16.37 -27.12
C VAL A 323 5.03 17.61 -26.62
N GLN A 324 5.60 18.77 -26.88
CA GLN A 324 4.95 20.06 -26.70
C GLN A 324 4.42 20.54 -28.05
N THR A 325 3.19 21.05 -28.07
CA THR A 325 2.61 21.63 -29.29
C THR A 325 2.59 23.15 -29.22
N SER A 326 2.91 23.81 -30.33
CA SER A 326 2.96 25.28 -30.41
C SER A 326 2.54 25.81 -31.79
N GLY A 327 2.29 27.12 -31.87
CA GLY A 327 1.95 27.83 -33.11
C GLY A 327 0.47 27.84 -33.51
N GLY A 328 -0.40 27.21 -32.71
CA GLY A 328 -1.86 27.27 -32.87
C GLY A 328 -2.46 28.54 -32.28
N PHE A 329 -3.63 28.93 -32.79
CA PHE A 329 -4.47 30.01 -32.26
C PHE A 329 -5.90 29.51 -32.07
N PHE A 330 -6.66 30.16 -31.17
CA PHE A 330 -8.05 29.80 -30.92
C PHE A 330 -8.92 30.04 -32.18
N PRO A 331 -9.84 29.12 -32.53
CA PRO A 331 -10.77 29.33 -33.65
C PRO A 331 -11.54 30.66 -33.52
N PRO A 332 -11.74 31.41 -34.62
CA PRO A 332 -11.52 31.02 -36.02
C PRO A 332 -10.09 31.27 -36.53
N ASN A 333 -9.18 31.85 -35.74
CA ASN A 333 -7.87 32.32 -36.19
C ASN A 333 -6.81 31.21 -36.37
N PHE A 334 -7.24 29.95 -36.46
CA PHE A 334 -6.31 28.82 -36.59
C PHE A 334 -5.51 28.94 -37.91
N PRO A 335 -4.18 28.72 -37.91
CA PRO A 335 -3.37 28.91 -39.11
C PRO A 335 -3.79 27.98 -40.25
N ALA A 336 -4.03 28.55 -41.44
CA ALA A 336 -4.24 27.77 -42.66
C ALA A 336 -2.96 27.03 -43.10
N ASP A 337 -1.80 27.66 -42.86
CA ASP A 337 -0.49 27.06 -43.09
C ASP A 337 -0.12 26.10 -41.94
N LYS A 338 -0.19 24.80 -42.21
CA LYS A 338 0.08 23.74 -41.24
C LYS A 338 1.53 23.68 -40.78
N THR A 339 2.48 24.26 -41.52
CA THR A 339 3.90 24.26 -41.13
C THR A 339 4.17 25.13 -39.90
N LYS A 340 3.24 26.04 -39.58
CA LYS A 340 3.28 26.87 -38.37
C LYS A 340 2.96 26.08 -37.10
N ILE A 341 2.37 24.89 -37.22
CA ILE A 341 2.07 24.02 -36.08
C ILE A 341 3.26 23.10 -35.82
N LYS A 342 3.91 23.27 -34.67
CA LYS A 342 5.06 22.46 -34.27
C LYS A 342 4.68 21.43 -33.22
N ARG A 343 5.39 20.30 -33.25
CA ARG A 343 5.32 19.21 -32.25
C ARG A 343 6.74 18.87 -31.84
N ASP A 344 7.26 19.62 -30.88
CA ASP A 344 8.66 19.51 -30.48
C ASP A 344 8.79 18.44 -29.38
N PRO A 345 9.75 17.50 -29.48
CA PRO A 345 10.02 16.54 -28.41
C PRO A 345 10.34 17.27 -27.11
N TRP A 346 9.65 16.91 -26.03
CA TRP A 346 9.84 17.54 -24.73
C TRP A 346 10.60 16.65 -23.75
N GLY A 347 10.31 15.35 -23.71
CA GLY A 347 10.91 14.43 -22.75
C GLY A 347 10.22 13.07 -22.67
N THR A 348 10.52 12.32 -21.62
CA THR A 348 9.87 11.03 -21.32
C THR A 348 9.05 11.15 -20.04
N LEU A 349 7.88 10.52 -20.04
CA LEU A 349 7.03 10.31 -18.87
C LEU A 349 6.98 8.81 -18.55
N THR A 350 7.21 8.47 -17.30
CA THR A 350 7.06 7.13 -16.75
C THR A 350 5.93 7.14 -15.72
N LEU A 351 4.93 6.30 -15.93
CA LEU A 351 3.84 6.06 -15.00
C LEU A 351 4.06 4.70 -14.34
N THR A 352 3.99 4.64 -13.02
CA THR A 352 4.07 3.38 -12.25
C THR A 352 2.89 3.30 -11.31
N PHE A 353 2.02 2.32 -11.51
CA PHE A 353 0.79 2.16 -10.75
C PHE A 353 1.01 1.19 -9.59
N SER A 354 0.51 1.57 -8.42
CA SER A 354 0.54 0.73 -7.21
C SER A 354 -0.81 0.08 -6.93
N ASP A 355 -1.90 0.73 -7.32
CA ASP A 355 -3.27 0.20 -7.25
C ASP A 355 -4.21 1.00 -8.19
N CYS A 356 -5.51 0.73 -8.10
CA CYS A 356 -6.55 1.37 -8.91
C CYS A 356 -6.68 2.88 -8.78
N ASN A 357 -6.17 3.45 -7.68
CA ASN A 357 -6.33 4.84 -7.31
C ASN A 357 -5.00 5.57 -7.08
N ASN A 358 -3.86 4.87 -7.04
CA ASN A 358 -2.56 5.43 -6.73
C ASN A 358 -1.50 5.06 -7.77
N ALA A 359 -0.72 6.06 -8.19
CA ALA A 359 0.42 5.89 -9.09
C ALA A 359 1.51 6.94 -8.82
N THR A 360 2.67 6.76 -9.45
CA THR A 360 3.74 7.77 -9.53
C THR A 360 3.97 8.15 -10.97
N ALA A 361 3.99 9.47 -11.25
CA ALA A 361 4.41 10.04 -12.51
C ALA A 361 5.83 10.60 -12.37
N ALA A 362 6.77 10.11 -13.17
CA ALA A 362 8.15 10.57 -13.21
C ALA A 362 8.51 11.05 -14.61
N TRP A 363 9.22 12.17 -14.73
CA TRP A 363 9.57 12.76 -16.02
C TRP A 363 11.07 13.04 -16.14
N VAL A 364 11.55 12.95 -17.38
CA VAL A 364 12.91 13.28 -17.78
C VAL A 364 12.83 14.20 -19.00
N PRO A 365 13.07 15.51 -18.85
CA PRO A 365 12.99 16.46 -19.96
C PRO A 365 14.24 16.37 -20.85
N LEU A 366 14.04 16.60 -22.15
CA LEU A 366 15.08 16.83 -23.16
C LEU A 366 15.31 18.33 -23.41
N VAL A 367 14.35 19.16 -23.02
CA VAL A 367 14.38 20.61 -23.21
C VAL A 367 15.15 21.27 -22.07
N ALA A 368 16.12 22.12 -22.40
CA ALA A 368 16.93 22.83 -21.43
C ALA A 368 16.08 23.72 -20.50
N GLY A 369 16.46 23.79 -19.23
CA GLY A 369 15.78 24.59 -18.21
C GLY A 369 14.73 23.83 -17.40
N TYR A 370 14.25 22.67 -17.88
CA TYR A 370 13.43 21.77 -17.06
C TYR A 370 14.31 20.74 -16.35
N VAL A 371 13.92 20.36 -15.13
CA VAL A 371 14.60 19.34 -14.33
C VAL A 371 13.78 18.06 -14.27
N SER A 372 14.47 16.92 -14.24
CA SER A 372 13.83 15.63 -13.97
C SER A 372 13.20 15.63 -12.59
N GLY A 373 12.08 14.93 -12.45
CA GLY A 373 11.35 14.88 -11.20
C GLY A 373 10.30 13.78 -11.18
N SER A 374 9.62 13.66 -10.06
CA SER A 374 8.49 12.75 -9.91
C SER A 374 7.45 13.32 -8.96
N MET A 375 6.23 12.82 -9.08
CA MET A 375 5.14 13.12 -8.16
C MET A 375 4.23 11.90 -7.99
N ALA A 376 3.74 11.71 -6.76
CA ALA A 376 2.65 10.78 -6.50
C ALA A 376 1.33 11.38 -7.04
N ILE A 377 0.53 10.56 -7.69
CA ILE A 377 -0.77 10.95 -8.26
C ILE A 377 -1.87 10.02 -7.79
N THR A 378 -3.05 10.59 -7.58
CA THR A 378 -4.27 9.88 -7.19
C THR A 378 -5.29 10.00 -8.31
N ARG A 379 -6.10 8.97 -8.50
CA ARG A 379 -7.14 8.92 -9.51
C ARG A 379 -8.36 9.76 -9.10
N LEU A 380 -8.86 10.57 -10.02
CA LEU A 380 -10.07 11.41 -9.86
C LEU A 380 -11.29 10.83 -10.54
N SER A 381 -11.11 10.14 -11.66
CA SER A 381 -12.21 9.61 -12.45
C SER A 381 -11.88 8.25 -13.03
N GLY A 382 -12.93 7.50 -13.35
CA GLY A 382 -12.82 6.26 -14.09
C GLY A 382 -13.84 6.14 -15.20
N ILE A 383 -13.64 5.11 -16.03
CA ILE A 383 -14.51 4.80 -17.16
C ILE A 383 -15.69 3.97 -16.66
N GLY A 384 -16.90 4.48 -16.86
CA GLY A 384 -18.13 3.75 -16.51
C GLY A 384 -18.19 2.39 -17.20
N GLY A 385 -18.59 1.35 -16.45
CA GLY A 385 -18.69 -0.02 -16.96
C GLY A 385 -17.38 -0.82 -16.95
N LEU A 386 -16.25 -0.22 -16.55
CA LEU A 386 -14.98 -0.91 -16.33
C LEU A 386 -14.62 -0.91 -14.85
N THR A 387 -14.41 -2.09 -14.28
CA THR A 387 -13.96 -2.25 -12.89
C THR A 387 -12.45 -2.47 -12.87
N CYS A 388 -11.73 -1.63 -12.13
CA CYS A 388 -10.33 -1.88 -11.85
C CYS A 388 -10.22 -2.95 -10.76
N GLN A 389 -9.41 -3.97 -11.00
CA GLN A 389 -9.23 -5.14 -10.13
C GLN A 389 -7.79 -5.26 -9.68
#